data_AF-A0A4P5SND8-F1
#
_entry.id   AF-A0A4P5SND8-F1
#
_cell.length_a   1.000
_cell.length_b   1.000
_cell.length_c   1.000
_cell.angle_alpha   90.00
_cell.angle_beta   90.00
_cell.angle_gamma   90.00
#
_symmetry.space_group_name_H-M   'P 1'
#
loop_
_entity.id
_entity.type
_entity.pdbx_description
1 polymer ?
#
loop_
_entity_poly.entity_id
_entity_poly.type
_entity_poly.pdbx_seq_one_letter_code
_entity_poly.pdbx_strand_id
1 'polypeptide(L)'
;MTVIGHAYSPNEIVKLIAKRHYQLGISSRHLDQITGLADGHTSKTECGSKKLGDISLPALLATLGLKLAVVVDDEILPLQTQCARESSKPPRRVSGAIKTP
;
A
#
# COMPACT_ATOMS: atom_id res chain seq x y z
N MET A 1 12.85 10.00 7.88
CA MET A 1 11.60 9.43 7.33
C MET A 1 11.14 8.38 8.32
N THR A 2 9.94 8.52 8.90
CA THR A 2 9.45 7.64 9.97
C THR A 2 8.37 6.73 9.43
N VAL A 3 8.50 5.42 9.65
CA VAL A 3 7.50 4.43 9.26
C VAL A 3 6.46 4.31 10.37
N ILE A 4 5.19 4.56 10.06
CA ILE A 4 4.08 4.52 11.04
C ILE A 4 3.54 3.09 11.22
N GLY A 5 3.67 2.27 10.19
CA GLY A 5 3.32 0.85 10.16
C GLY A 5 3.30 0.29 8.72
N HIS A 6 2.99 -1.00 8.63
CA HIS A 6 2.80 -1.72 7.37
C HIS A 6 1.32 -2.10 7.23
N ALA A 7 0.84 -2.17 5.99
CA ALA A 7 -0.53 -2.56 5.69
C ALA A 7 -0.55 -3.55 4.53
N TYR A 8 -1.26 -4.66 4.71
CA TYR A 8 -1.50 -5.69 3.69
C TYR A 8 -2.93 -5.67 3.16
N SER A 9 -3.79 -4.82 3.75
CA SER A 9 -5.17 -4.65 3.35
C SER A 9 -5.58 -3.17 3.31
N PRO A 10 -6.57 -2.78 2.48
CA PRO A 10 -7.09 -1.41 2.46
C PRO A 10 -7.58 -0.91 3.83
N ASN A 11 -8.15 -1.81 4.64
CA ASN A 11 -8.61 -1.48 5.99
C ASN A 11 -7.46 -1.14 6.94
N GLU A 12 -6.31 -1.80 6.80
CA GLU A 12 -5.10 -1.45 7.57
C GLU A 12 -4.55 -0.09 7.15
N ILE A 13 -4.60 0.26 5.86
CA ILE A 13 -4.21 1.58 5.37
C ILE A 13 -5.06 2.67 6.06
N VAL A 14 -6.38 2.47 6.12
CA VAL A 14 -7.29 3.40 6.82
C VAL A 14 -6.91 3.53 8.30
N LYS A 15 -6.60 2.43 8.98
CA LYS A 15 -6.17 2.46 10.39
C LYS A 15 -4.86 3.23 10.59
N LEU A 16 -3.90 3.10 9.67
CA LEU A 16 -2.64 3.86 9.71
C LEU A 16 -2.85 5.36 9.47
N ILE A 17 -3.75 5.70 8.54
CA ILE A 17 -4.17 7.09 8.29
C ILE A 17 -4.84 7.66 9.55
N ALA A 18 -5.80 6.95 10.13
CA ALA A 18 -6.48 7.35 11.36
C ALA A 18 -5.50 7.53 12.52
N LYS A 19 -4.55 6.61 12.69
CA LYS A 19 -3.48 6.72 13.70
C LYS A 19 -2.70 8.02 13.54
N ARG A 20 -2.32 8.39 12.31
CA ARG A 20 -1.61 9.66 12.05
C ARG A 20 -2.51 10.87 12.31
N HIS A 21 -3.76 10.81 11.88
CA HIS A 21 -4.76 11.84 12.13
C HIS A 21 -4.90 12.12 13.63
N TYR A 22 -5.09 11.10 14.46
CA TYR A 22 -5.16 11.25 15.92
C TYR A 22 -3.85 11.77 16.54
N GLN A 23 -2.68 11.35 16.04
CA GLN A 23 -1.39 11.88 16.49
C GLN A 23 -1.24 13.39 16.26
N LEU A 24 -1.88 13.93 15.23
CA LEU A 24 -1.86 15.36 14.93
C LEU A 24 -2.89 16.15 15.76
N GLY A 25 -3.81 15.48 16.45
CA GLY A 25 -4.84 16.15 17.26
C GLY A 25 -5.84 16.97 16.44
N ILE A 26 -5.93 16.73 15.13
CA ILE A 26 -6.89 17.40 14.25
C ILE A 26 -8.24 16.71 14.44
N SER A 27 -9.35 17.45 14.37
CA SER A 27 -10.68 16.82 14.38
C SER A 27 -11.07 16.35 12.98
N SER A 28 -11.83 15.27 12.86
CA SER A 28 -12.26 14.75 11.55
C SER A 28 -12.95 15.81 10.68
N ARG A 29 -13.78 16.67 11.31
CA ARG A 29 -14.45 17.77 10.61
C ARG A 29 -13.47 18.80 10.05
N HIS A 30 -12.45 19.17 10.83
CA HIS A 30 -11.44 20.11 10.37
C HIS A 30 -10.57 19.47 9.29
N LEU A 31 -10.29 18.16 9.39
CA LEU A 31 -9.58 17.43 8.35
C LEU A 31 -10.38 17.41 7.02
N ASP A 32 -11.67 17.15 7.07
CA ASP A 32 -12.56 17.22 5.89
C ASP A 32 -12.53 18.62 5.25
N GLN A 33 -12.56 19.67 6.05
CA GLN A 33 -12.48 21.06 5.58
C GLN A 33 -11.14 21.38 4.89
N ILE A 34 -10.01 20.99 5.49
CA ILE A 34 -8.68 21.24 4.92
C ILE A 34 -8.48 20.44 3.61
N THR A 35 -9.00 19.22 3.57
CA THR A 35 -8.87 18.33 2.40
C THR A 35 -9.85 18.67 1.28
N GLY A 36 -10.84 19.54 1.54
CA GLY A 36 -11.92 19.85 0.60
C GLY A 36 -12.90 18.69 0.41
N LEU A 37 -12.96 17.76 1.37
CA LEU A 37 -13.90 16.65 1.37
C LEU A 37 -15.24 17.06 2.00
N ALA A 38 -16.28 16.29 1.69
CA ALA A 38 -17.58 16.48 2.31
C ALA A 38 -17.53 16.23 3.82
N ASP A 39 -18.29 17.00 4.60
CA ASP A 39 -18.36 16.85 6.06
C ASP A 39 -18.71 15.40 6.48
N GLY A 40 -17.91 14.85 7.39
CA GLY A 40 -18.04 13.50 7.91
C GLY A 40 -17.51 12.41 6.96
N HIS A 41 -16.83 12.77 5.88
CA HIS A 41 -16.20 11.81 4.99
C HIS A 41 -15.11 11.03 5.71
N THR A 42 -14.22 11.72 6.42
CA THR A 42 -13.14 11.10 7.21
C THR A 42 -13.71 10.10 8.21
N SER A 43 -14.69 10.50 9.04
CA SER A 43 -15.27 9.60 10.06
C SER A 43 -15.96 8.37 9.45
N LYS A 44 -16.67 8.51 8.33
CA LYS A 44 -17.27 7.37 7.61
C LYS A 44 -16.21 6.42 7.06
N THR A 45 -15.07 6.96 6.65
CA THR A 45 -13.95 6.19 6.15
C THR A 45 -13.27 5.42 7.29
N GLU A 46 -13.01 6.08 8.41
CA GLU A 46 -12.40 5.48 9.60
C GLU A 46 -13.26 4.34 10.20
N CYS A 47 -14.58 4.51 10.18
CA CYS A 47 -15.53 3.48 10.61
C CYS A 47 -15.77 2.37 9.56
N GLY A 48 -15.20 2.48 8.36
CA GLY A 48 -15.37 1.50 7.29
C GLY A 48 -16.72 1.55 6.55
N SER A 49 -17.58 2.53 6.84
CA SER A 49 -18.85 2.75 6.13
C SER A 49 -18.66 3.35 4.74
N LYS A 50 -17.48 3.92 4.47
CA LYS A 50 -17.08 4.45 3.16
C LYS A 50 -15.66 4.00 2.82
N LYS A 51 -15.43 3.69 1.54
CA LYS A 51 -14.09 3.37 1.04
C LYS A 51 -13.36 4.63 0.60
N LEU A 52 -12.03 4.62 0.73
CA LEU A 52 -11.16 5.60 0.11
C LEU A 52 -11.25 5.45 -1.41
N GLY A 53 -11.65 6.54 -2.08
CA GLY A 53 -11.62 6.64 -3.54
C GLY A 53 -10.39 7.39 -4.04
N ASP A 54 -10.32 7.51 -5.36
CA ASP A 54 -9.16 8.07 -6.08
C ASP A 54 -8.86 9.55 -5.73
N ILE A 55 -9.86 10.29 -5.27
CA ILE A 55 -9.70 11.69 -4.85
C ILE A 55 -9.39 11.79 -3.35
N SER A 56 -10.10 11.03 -2.51
CA SER A 56 -9.98 11.15 -1.05
C SER A 56 -8.65 10.62 -0.53
N LEU A 57 -8.12 9.56 -1.13
CA LEU A 57 -6.84 8.99 -0.72
C LEU A 57 -5.67 9.98 -0.88
N PRO A 58 -5.37 10.54 -2.07
CA PRO A 58 -4.27 11.47 -2.21
C PRO A 58 -4.47 12.76 -1.42
N ALA A 59 -5.71 13.25 -1.29
CA ALA A 59 -6.01 14.44 -0.48
C ALA A 59 -5.64 14.22 1.00
N LEU A 60 -6.09 13.11 1.60
CA LEU A 60 -5.77 12.77 2.98
C LEU A 60 -4.27 12.54 3.19
N LEU A 61 -3.60 11.88 2.24
CA LEU A 61 -2.15 11.66 2.33
C LEU A 61 -1.38 12.98 2.31
N ALA A 62 -1.73 13.90 1.40
CA ALA A 62 -1.10 15.20 1.30
C ALA A 62 -1.30 16.04 2.57
N THR A 63 -2.52 16.10 3.09
CA THR A 63 -2.84 16.88 4.29
C THR A 63 -2.20 16.33 5.56
N LEU A 64 -2.11 15.00 5.70
CA LEU A 64 -1.51 14.35 6.87
C LEU A 64 0.01 14.18 6.78
N GLY A 65 0.62 14.59 5.65
CA GLY A 65 2.05 14.43 5.39
C GLY A 65 2.49 12.97 5.27
N LEU A 66 1.62 12.12 4.71
CA LEU A 66 1.86 10.71 4.52
C LEU A 66 2.33 10.41 3.09
N LYS A 67 3.16 9.38 2.96
CA LYS A 67 3.61 8.85 1.67
C LYS A 67 3.37 7.35 1.65
N LEU A 68 2.77 6.85 0.56
CA LEU A 68 2.71 5.42 0.29
C LEU A 68 3.99 4.97 -0.41
N ALA A 69 4.51 3.83 0.02
CA ALA A 69 5.66 3.17 -0.59
C ALA A 69 5.25 1.76 -0.98
N VAL A 70 5.63 1.35 -2.19
CA VAL A 70 5.53 -0.05 -2.63
C VAL A 70 6.83 -0.72 -2.23
N VAL A 71 6.73 -1.77 -1.43
CA VAL A 71 7.88 -2.55 -0.94
C VAL A 71 7.74 -3.95 -1.50
N VAL A 72 8.83 -4.47 -2.08
CA VAL A 72 8.91 -5.85 -2.53
C VAL A 72 9.40 -6.70 -1.37
N ASP A 73 8.66 -7.74 -1.04
CA ASP A 73 9.04 -8.76 -0.07
C ASP A 73 9.07 -10.11 -0.79
N ASP A 74 10.28 -10.57 -1.14
CA ASP A 74 10.48 -11.84 -1.83
C ASP A 74 10.18 -13.06 -0.93
N GLU A 75 10.19 -12.91 0.40
CA GLU A 75 9.98 -14.02 1.35
C GLU A 75 8.50 -14.39 1.48
N ILE A 76 7.60 -13.42 1.27
CA ILE A 76 6.15 -13.60 1.33
C ILE A 76 5.56 -14.00 -0.04
N LEU A 77 6.40 -14.11 -1.08
CA LEU A 77 5.94 -14.47 -2.42
C LEU A 77 5.17 -15.80 -2.38
N PRO A 78 3.90 -15.85 -2.83
CA PRO A 78 3.16 -17.10 -2.86
C PRO A 78 3.81 -18.07 -3.85
N LEU A 79 3.80 -19.36 -3.52
CA LEU A 79 4.43 -20.43 -4.32
C LEU A 79 4.06 -20.36 -5.81
N GLN A 80 2.82 -19.99 -6.13
CA GLN A 80 2.34 -19.83 -7.51
C GLN A 80 3.16 -18.78 -8.29
N THR A 81 3.50 -17.67 -7.63
CA THR A 81 4.32 -16.60 -8.25
C THR A 81 5.77 -17.04 -8.37
N GLN A 82 6.28 -17.81 -7.40
CA GLN A 82 7.62 -18.40 -7.47
C GLN A 82 7.74 -19.38 -8.65
N CYS A 83 6.78 -20.30 -8.82
CA CYS A 83 6.73 -21.23 -9.95
C CYS A 83 6.66 -20.51 -11.30
N ALA A 84 5.86 -19.44 -11.42
CA ALA A 84 5.77 -18.64 -12.65
C ALA A 84 7.08 -17.88 -12.95
N ARG A 85 7.80 -17.43 -11.92
CA ARG A 85 9.13 -16.82 -12.05
C ARG A 85 10.18 -17.82 -12.52
N GLU A 86 10.06 -19.09 -12.14
CA GLU A 86 10.96 -20.15 -12.60
C GLU A 86 10.66 -20.58 -14.03
N SER A 87 9.38 -20.69 -14.41
CA SER A 87 8.97 -21.08 -15.76
C SER A 87 9.27 -20.00 -16.82
N SER A 88 9.40 -18.74 -16.40
CA SER A 88 9.77 -17.62 -17.27
C SER A 88 11.28 -17.45 -17.48
N LYS A 89 12.14 -18.21 -16.78
CA LYS A 89 13.58 -18.22 -17.09
C LYS A 89 13.78 -18.96 -18.43
N PRO A 90 14.52 -18.38 -19.39
CA PRO A 90 14.79 -19.07 -20.64
C PRO A 90 15.50 -20.41 -20.35
N PRO A 91 15.22 -21.48 -21.12
CA PRO A 91 15.81 -22.78 -20.88
C PRO A 91 17.32 -22.64 -20.82
N ARG A 92 17.93 -23.19 -19.76
CA ARG A 92 19.39 -23.22 -19.61
C ARG A 92 19.96 -23.82 -20.90
N ARG A 93 20.72 -23.02 -21.66
CA ARG A 93 21.50 -23.53 -22.80
C ARG A 93 22.31 -24.71 -22.27
N VAL A 94 21.93 -25.91 -22.68
CA VAL A 94 22.74 -27.10 -22.43
C VAL A 94 23.94 -26.93 -23.34
N SER A 95 25.03 -26.37 -22.81
CA SER A 95 26.31 -26.33 -23.50
C SER A 95 26.81 -27.77 -23.53
N GLY A 96 26.31 -28.54 -24.50
CA GLY A 96 26.86 -29.84 -24.84
C GLY A 96 28.31 -29.66 -25.24
N ALA A 97 29.23 -29.90 -24.31
CA ALA A 97 30.62 -30.12 -24.63
C ALA A 97 30.68 -31.41 -25.44
N ILE A 98 30.75 -31.25 -26.76
CA ILE A 98 31.03 -32.32 -27.72
C ILE A 98 32.41 -32.89 -27.33
N LYS A 99 32.43 -34.04 -26.67
CA LYS A 99 33.63 -34.88 -26.59
C LYS A 99 33.91 -35.38 -28.01
N THR A 100 34.94 -34.82 -28.63
CA THR A 100 35.54 -35.39 -29.85
C THR A 100 36.57 -36.44 -29.45
N PRO A 101 36.71 -37.53 -30.23
CA PRO A 101 37.52 -38.71 -29.92
C PRO A 101 39.03 -38.45 -29.95
#